data_AF-A0AAU8UXT9-F1
#
_entry.id   AF-A0AAU8UXT9-F1
#
_cell.length_a   1.000
_cell.length_b   1.000
_cell.length_c   1.000
_cell.angle_alpha   90.00
_cell.angle_beta   90.00
_cell.angle_gamma   90.00
#
_symmetry.space_group_name_H-M   'P 1'
#
loop_
_entity.id
_entity.type
_entity.pdbx_description
1 polymer ?
#
loop_
_entity_poly.entity_id
_entity_poly.type
_entity_poly.pdbx_seq_one_letter_code
_entity_poly.pdbx_strand_id
1 'polypeptide(L)'
;MKTQYYKIFALALLLSISQSCENANSMVDTSVEAPNTSGVHGEVYGIWNKNTTIYVSGDIIVPEGKSLVLEEGVTVIMDPNTKPEFIVKGNLYSMGTAVNPVKITGPSETRKPDSWGQVWGGILATPTCTEMLLDHTIIELGGATTTEASTSVKMGLYKAKAGENLPALWFSNTKGKLVITNSVIRNFHDDATYLEGGELIISKNKFYSTGNKGGEGINIKSGVLADISYNLFFSNNTNALKLSNSGGRSPQAHVVAYNNTIINTGWRRPDIKGGSVWLENSVYAEVYNTLFANTRFGIKQDTKNKPDSRSKSSNNLYYGYSADAVSGFTPNNGDVLSGSNDVISTTPQANDPKFKNYPLNNSYTSAAFTDAWDFHLSSGSPALSKGSTNIIRNFPKGLTINNTLYESPEPSSYIGAYGQ
;
A
#
# COMPACT_ATOMS: atom_id res chain seq x y z
N MET A 1 -31.46 5.54 77.92
CA MET A 1 -30.07 5.46 77.40
C MET A 1 -29.86 4.04 76.87
N LYS A 2 -29.60 3.91 75.55
CA LYS A 2 -28.90 2.81 74.84
C LYS A 2 -29.47 1.38 74.89
N THR A 3 -29.48 0.52 73.87
CA THR A 3 -29.52 0.58 72.39
C THR A 3 -29.88 -0.86 71.97
N GLN A 4 -30.85 -1.05 71.08
CA GLN A 4 -31.20 -2.35 70.49
C GLN A 4 -30.15 -2.78 69.45
N TYR A 5 -29.80 -4.07 69.41
CA TYR A 5 -29.13 -4.70 68.27
C TYR A 5 -30.10 -5.71 67.62
N TYR A 6 -30.68 -5.34 66.48
CA TYR A 6 -31.33 -6.29 65.56
C TYR A 6 -30.33 -6.69 64.48
N LYS A 7 -30.12 -8.00 64.32
CA LYS A 7 -29.41 -8.58 63.17
C LYS A 7 -30.33 -8.49 61.95
N ILE A 8 -29.98 -7.61 61.01
CA ILE A 8 -30.63 -7.52 59.69
C ILE A 8 -29.92 -8.51 58.76
N PHE A 9 -30.65 -9.54 58.30
CA PHE A 9 -30.29 -10.29 57.10
C PHE A 9 -30.71 -9.43 55.90
N ALA A 10 -29.73 -8.80 55.24
CA ALA A 10 -29.97 -8.09 53.99
C ALA A 10 -30.00 -9.11 52.84
N LEU A 11 -31.17 -9.29 52.26
CA LEU A 11 -31.38 -9.98 51.00
C LEU A 11 -30.88 -9.05 49.87
N ALA A 12 -29.71 -9.34 49.30
CA ALA A 12 -29.21 -8.59 48.14
C ALA A 12 -29.98 -9.03 46.89
N LEU A 13 -30.91 -8.18 46.44
CA LEU A 13 -31.59 -8.29 45.16
C LEU A 13 -30.59 -7.88 44.05
N LEU A 14 -30.01 -8.85 43.35
CA LEU A 14 -29.23 -8.62 42.14
C LEU A 14 -30.20 -8.19 41.01
N LEU A 15 -30.36 -6.89 40.83
CA LEU A 15 -30.93 -6.31 39.62
C LEU A 15 -29.87 -6.34 38.52
N SER A 16 -29.94 -7.34 37.66
CA SER A 16 -29.23 -7.36 36.38
C SER A 16 -29.86 -6.33 35.46
N ILE A 17 -29.25 -5.15 35.36
CA ILE A 17 -29.59 -4.15 34.34
C ILE A 17 -28.87 -4.60 33.07
N SER A 18 -29.56 -5.37 32.23
CA SER A 18 -29.19 -5.52 30.82
C SER A 18 -29.52 -4.20 30.13
N GLN A 19 -28.52 -3.34 29.94
CA GLN A 19 -28.63 -2.28 28.93
C GLN A 19 -28.63 -2.94 27.56
N SER A 20 -29.83 -3.18 27.03
CA SER A 20 -30.01 -3.40 25.60
C SER A 20 -29.57 -2.11 24.89
N CYS A 21 -28.49 -2.20 24.13
CA CYS A 21 -28.15 -1.20 23.13
C CYS A 21 -29.16 -1.35 21.98
N GLU A 22 -30.41 -0.95 22.21
CA GLU A 22 -31.33 -0.60 21.14
C GLU A 22 -30.98 0.82 20.69
N ASN A 23 -30.91 1.00 19.37
CA ASN A 23 -30.68 2.27 18.63
C ASN A 23 -29.26 2.58 18.13
N ALA A 24 -28.69 1.65 17.36
CA ALA A 24 -27.70 2.01 16.31
C ALA A 24 -28.00 1.40 14.92
N ASN A 25 -29.18 0.78 14.72
CA ASN A 25 -29.51 0.02 13.50
C ASN A 25 -30.75 0.48 12.73
N SER A 26 -31.21 1.73 12.88
CA SER A 26 -32.41 2.21 12.18
C SER A 26 -32.19 2.78 10.78
N MET A 27 -31.04 2.52 10.14
CA MET A 27 -30.75 2.92 8.75
C MET A 27 -29.99 1.81 8.00
N VAL A 28 -30.25 0.54 8.32
CA VAL A 28 -29.70 -0.60 7.57
C VAL A 28 -30.72 -0.98 6.50
N ASP A 29 -30.40 -0.69 5.25
CA ASP A 29 -31.02 -1.42 4.14
C ASP A 29 -30.49 -2.86 4.19
N THR A 30 -31.35 -3.76 4.66
CA THR A 30 -31.08 -5.20 4.79
C THR A 30 -31.58 -5.99 3.59
N SER A 31 -31.97 -5.32 2.49
CA SER A 31 -32.37 -6.01 1.28
C SER A 31 -31.14 -6.64 0.61
N VAL A 32 -30.86 -7.89 0.99
CA VAL A 32 -30.15 -8.81 0.11
C VAL A 32 -31.12 -9.14 -1.01
N GLU A 33 -31.08 -8.38 -2.10
CA GLU A 33 -31.61 -8.89 -3.35
C GLU A 33 -30.87 -10.19 -3.70
N ALA A 34 -31.62 -11.18 -4.20
CA ALA A 34 -31.09 -12.40 -4.80
C ALA A 34 -29.90 -12.07 -5.74
N PRO A 35 -28.93 -12.97 -5.97
CA PRO A 35 -27.74 -12.67 -6.76
C PRO A 35 -28.14 -12.07 -8.10
N ASN A 36 -28.01 -10.75 -8.18
CA ASN A 36 -28.54 -9.97 -9.27
C ASN A 36 -27.60 -10.26 -10.43
N THR A 37 -28.09 -10.99 -11.45
CA THR A 37 -27.35 -11.25 -12.70
C THR A 37 -26.96 -9.97 -13.45
N SER A 38 -27.38 -8.82 -12.92
CA SER A 38 -27.15 -7.46 -13.43
C SER A 38 -25.94 -6.74 -12.80
N GLY A 39 -25.36 -7.23 -11.70
CA GLY A 39 -24.26 -6.58 -10.95
C GLY A 39 -24.59 -5.21 -10.34
N VAL A 40 -23.85 -4.81 -9.30
CA VAL A 40 -23.97 -3.49 -8.65
C VAL A 40 -23.29 -2.40 -9.49
N HIS A 41 -23.86 -1.20 -9.48
CA HIS A 41 -23.33 0.01 -10.11
C HIS A 41 -23.99 1.25 -9.47
N GLY A 42 -23.44 2.45 -9.68
CA GLY A 42 -23.96 3.69 -9.10
C GLY A 42 -23.56 3.89 -7.64
N GLU A 43 -24.43 4.49 -6.83
CA GLU A 43 -24.10 4.77 -5.44
C GLU A 43 -24.14 3.50 -4.57
N VAL A 44 -23.08 3.29 -3.78
CA VAL A 44 -22.96 2.15 -2.84
C VAL A 44 -22.47 2.63 -1.48
N TYR A 45 -23.06 2.13 -0.41
CA TYR A 45 -22.69 2.43 0.98
C TYR A 45 -23.27 1.36 1.91
N GLY A 46 -22.89 1.38 3.19
CA GLY A 46 -23.30 0.39 4.17
C GLY A 46 -22.26 -0.72 4.31
N ILE A 47 -22.71 -1.96 4.51
CA ILE A 47 -21.85 -3.10 4.81
C ILE A 47 -22.04 -4.17 3.74
N TRP A 48 -20.94 -4.60 3.13
CA TRP A 48 -20.87 -5.86 2.40
C TRP A 48 -20.43 -6.95 3.36
N ASN A 49 -21.38 -7.85 3.65
CA ASN A 49 -21.23 -8.86 4.69
C ASN A 49 -20.10 -9.85 4.36
N LYS A 50 -19.48 -10.38 5.41
CA LYS A 50 -18.38 -11.33 5.32
C LYS A 50 -18.67 -12.51 4.39
N ASN A 51 -17.63 -12.97 3.70
CA ASN A 51 -17.66 -14.12 2.79
C ASN A 51 -18.68 -14.02 1.63
N THR A 52 -19.15 -12.82 1.28
CA THR A 52 -20.02 -12.61 0.12
C THR A 52 -19.21 -12.37 -1.16
N THR A 53 -19.80 -12.67 -2.31
CA THR A 53 -19.27 -12.27 -3.62
C THR A 53 -20.15 -11.17 -4.20
N ILE A 54 -19.57 -10.03 -4.51
CA ILE A 54 -20.23 -8.86 -5.09
C ILE A 54 -19.77 -8.73 -6.54
N TYR A 55 -20.71 -8.79 -7.48
CA TYR A 55 -20.42 -8.55 -8.90
C TYR A 55 -20.70 -7.10 -9.24
N VAL A 56 -19.73 -6.40 -9.83
CA VAL A 56 -19.83 -4.98 -10.20
C VAL A 56 -19.89 -4.87 -11.72
N SER A 57 -21.00 -4.36 -12.24
CA SER A 57 -21.26 -4.28 -13.69
C SER A 57 -21.03 -2.89 -14.28
N GLY A 58 -20.80 -1.88 -13.46
CA GLY A 58 -20.49 -0.52 -13.88
C GLY A 58 -19.85 0.27 -12.75
N ASP A 59 -19.48 1.52 -13.01
CA ASP A 59 -18.82 2.38 -12.04
C ASP A 59 -19.62 2.45 -10.73
N ILE A 60 -18.92 2.36 -9.60
CA ILE A 60 -19.51 2.49 -8.26
C ILE A 60 -18.94 3.71 -7.54
N ILE A 61 -19.79 4.38 -6.77
CA ILE A 61 -19.47 5.63 -6.07
C ILE A 61 -19.88 5.49 -4.61
N VAL A 62 -18.94 5.61 -3.67
CA VAL A 62 -19.27 5.82 -2.25
C VAL A 62 -19.57 7.30 -2.03
N PRO A 63 -20.81 7.70 -1.71
CA PRO A 63 -21.17 9.12 -1.61
C PRO A 63 -20.47 9.83 -0.46
N GLU A 64 -20.31 11.15 -0.59
CA GLU A 64 -19.76 11.99 0.48
C GLU A 64 -20.63 11.91 1.75
N GLY A 65 -20.00 11.86 2.92
CA GLY A 65 -20.70 11.67 4.19
C GLY A 65 -21.24 10.25 4.43
N LYS A 66 -21.03 9.32 3.49
CA LYS A 66 -21.35 7.88 3.66
C LYS A 66 -20.07 7.06 3.80
N SER A 67 -20.23 5.80 4.17
CA SER A 67 -19.12 4.85 4.24
C SER A 67 -19.55 3.51 3.63
N LEU A 68 -18.60 2.83 3.02
CA LEU A 68 -18.74 1.44 2.60
C LEU A 68 -17.74 0.59 3.37
N VAL A 69 -18.25 -0.46 4.01
CA VAL A 69 -17.48 -1.44 4.78
C VAL A 69 -17.49 -2.76 4.02
N LEU A 70 -16.32 -3.35 3.80
CA LEU A 70 -16.15 -4.68 3.25
C LEU A 70 -15.61 -5.54 4.38
N GLU A 71 -16.45 -6.44 4.90
CA GLU A 71 -16.03 -7.37 5.95
C GLU A 71 -15.11 -8.46 5.40
N GLU A 72 -14.47 -9.21 6.30
CA GLU A 72 -13.54 -10.26 5.94
C GLU A 72 -14.12 -11.29 4.94
N GLY A 73 -13.29 -11.73 4.00
CA GLY A 73 -13.67 -12.69 2.98
C GLY A 73 -14.60 -12.17 1.86
N VAL A 74 -14.99 -10.88 1.87
CA VAL A 74 -15.70 -10.28 0.74
C VAL A 74 -14.85 -10.36 -0.53
N THR A 75 -15.44 -10.85 -1.62
CA THR A 75 -14.84 -10.85 -2.96
C THR A 75 -15.64 -9.95 -3.90
N VAL A 76 -15.00 -8.94 -4.46
CA VAL A 76 -15.57 -8.00 -5.44
C VAL A 76 -15.04 -8.37 -6.82
N ILE A 77 -15.93 -8.72 -7.73
CA ILE A 77 -15.63 -9.11 -9.11
C ILE A 77 -16.09 -8.00 -10.06
N MET A 78 -15.12 -7.31 -10.67
CA MET A 78 -15.33 -6.19 -11.59
C MET A 78 -15.48 -6.70 -13.04
N ASP A 79 -16.52 -6.27 -13.75
CA ASP A 79 -16.80 -6.72 -15.11
C ASP A 79 -15.75 -6.20 -16.14
N PRO A 80 -15.02 -7.09 -16.85
CA PRO A 80 -14.05 -6.70 -17.87
C PRO A 80 -14.65 -5.94 -19.07
N ASN A 81 -15.94 -6.07 -19.33
CA ASN A 81 -16.59 -5.44 -20.48
C ASN A 81 -16.85 -3.95 -20.25
N THR A 82 -17.27 -3.59 -19.04
CA THR A 82 -17.57 -2.21 -18.67
C THR A 82 -16.38 -1.49 -18.03
N LYS A 83 -15.38 -2.26 -17.55
CA LYS A 83 -14.17 -1.78 -16.90
C LYS A 83 -14.44 -0.79 -15.75
N PRO A 84 -15.24 -1.16 -14.73
CA PRO A 84 -15.71 -0.25 -13.70
C PRO A 84 -14.60 0.52 -12.98
N GLU A 85 -14.88 1.78 -12.67
CA GLU A 85 -14.12 2.60 -11.72
C GLU A 85 -14.78 2.52 -10.33
N PHE A 86 -13.96 2.50 -9.27
CA PHE A 86 -14.45 2.51 -7.89
C PHE A 86 -14.12 3.85 -7.24
N ILE A 87 -15.07 4.78 -7.27
CA ILE A 87 -14.90 6.15 -6.79
C ILE A 87 -15.32 6.24 -5.32
N VAL A 88 -14.47 6.84 -4.50
CA VAL A 88 -14.73 6.98 -3.06
C VAL A 88 -14.75 8.46 -2.70
N LYS A 89 -15.95 9.04 -2.59
CA LYS A 89 -16.16 10.41 -2.08
C LYS A 89 -16.36 10.43 -0.56
N GLY A 90 -16.98 9.38 -0.03
CA GLY A 90 -17.12 9.12 1.41
C GLY A 90 -15.90 8.37 1.94
N ASN A 91 -16.12 7.35 2.78
CA ASN A 91 -15.04 6.53 3.34
C ASN A 91 -15.16 5.07 2.89
N LEU A 92 -14.02 4.39 2.79
CA LEU A 92 -13.94 2.96 2.46
C LEU A 92 -13.16 2.22 3.56
N TYR A 93 -13.76 1.16 4.09
CA TYR A 93 -13.12 0.30 5.08
C TYR A 93 -13.12 -1.14 4.58
N SER A 94 -12.00 -1.57 4.02
CA SER A 94 -11.77 -2.95 3.59
C SER A 94 -11.04 -3.71 4.69
N MET A 95 -11.77 -4.57 5.41
CA MET A 95 -11.37 -5.15 6.69
C MET A 95 -11.24 -6.68 6.58
N GLY A 96 -10.24 -7.13 5.84
CA GLY A 96 -9.91 -8.55 5.72
C GLY A 96 -9.21 -9.10 6.96
N THR A 97 -8.96 -10.40 6.95
CA THR A 97 -8.03 -11.08 7.86
C THR A 97 -7.00 -11.87 7.07
N ALA A 98 -5.94 -12.33 7.73
CA ALA A 98 -4.93 -13.19 7.09
C ALA A 98 -5.52 -14.50 6.53
N VAL A 99 -6.59 -14.99 7.14
CA VAL A 99 -7.32 -16.20 6.71
C VAL A 99 -8.37 -15.86 5.65
N ASN A 100 -9.13 -14.79 5.86
CA ASN A 100 -10.21 -14.37 4.97
C ASN A 100 -9.93 -12.94 4.47
N PRO A 101 -8.99 -12.76 3.52
CA PRO A 101 -8.71 -11.44 2.98
C PRO A 101 -9.92 -10.92 2.20
N VAL A 102 -10.11 -9.60 2.18
CA VAL A 102 -10.99 -8.97 1.18
C VAL A 102 -10.27 -9.02 -0.17
N LYS A 103 -10.98 -9.32 -1.25
CA LYS A 103 -10.40 -9.39 -2.59
C LYS A 103 -11.18 -8.52 -3.57
N ILE A 104 -10.51 -7.60 -4.25
CA ILE A 104 -11.07 -6.77 -5.33
C ILE A 104 -10.32 -7.11 -6.62
N THR A 105 -11.03 -7.70 -7.58
CA THR A 105 -10.42 -8.36 -8.74
C THR A 105 -11.36 -8.40 -9.94
N GLY A 106 -10.89 -8.98 -11.05
CA GLY A 106 -11.72 -9.42 -12.17
C GLY A 106 -12.10 -10.91 -12.09
N PRO A 107 -12.88 -11.40 -13.06
CA PRO A 107 -13.21 -12.82 -13.17
C PRO A 107 -11.95 -13.69 -13.30
N SER A 108 -11.97 -14.91 -12.74
CA SER A 108 -10.79 -15.77 -12.64
C SER A 108 -10.12 -16.10 -13.98
N GLU A 109 -10.91 -16.21 -15.05
CA GLU A 109 -10.51 -16.49 -16.42
C GLU A 109 -9.74 -15.33 -17.08
N THR A 110 -9.82 -14.12 -16.51
CA THR A 110 -9.03 -12.97 -16.96
C THR A 110 -7.58 -13.03 -16.45
N ARG A 111 -7.31 -13.87 -15.44
CA ARG A 111 -5.96 -14.12 -14.94
C ARG A 111 -5.23 -15.05 -15.91
N LYS A 112 -4.29 -14.48 -16.67
CA LYS A 112 -3.41 -15.24 -17.58
C LYS A 112 -1.97 -15.11 -17.11
N PRO A 113 -1.09 -16.08 -17.44
CA PRO A 113 0.35 -15.83 -17.41
C PRO A 113 0.62 -14.53 -18.17
N ASP A 114 1.34 -13.59 -17.55
CA ASP A 114 1.63 -12.26 -18.09
C ASP A 114 0.42 -11.29 -18.19
N SER A 115 -0.69 -11.52 -17.47
CA SER A 115 -1.78 -10.55 -17.40
C SER A 115 -1.38 -9.33 -16.56
N TRP A 116 -1.15 -8.20 -17.22
CA TRP A 116 -0.90 -6.90 -16.60
C TRP A 116 -2.21 -6.11 -16.37
N GLY A 117 -3.24 -6.78 -15.85
CA GLY A 117 -4.53 -6.16 -15.52
C GLY A 117 -5.35 -5.61 -16.69
N GLN A 118 -5.85 -4.38 -16.56
CA GLN A 118 -6.83 -3.69 -17.41
C GLN A 118 -8.27 -4.24 -17.42
N VAL A 119 -8.61 -5.11 -16.46
CA VAL A 119 -9.97 -5.64 -16.30
C VAL A 119 -10.93 -4.58 -15.76
N TRP A 120 -10.43 -3.70 -14.90
CA TRP A 120 -11.21 -2.61 -14.30
C TRP A 120 -10.31 -1.39 -14.06
N GLY A 121 -10.89 -0.27 -13.67
CA GLY A 121 -10.17 0.98 -13.47
C GLY A 121 -9.19 0.92 -12.30
N GLY A 122 -9.70 1.19 -11.11
CA GLY A 122 -8.93 1.31 -9.88
C GLY A 122 -9.80 1.96 -8.80
N ILE A 123 -9.26 2.10 -7.59
CA ILE A 123 -9.93 2.80 -6.49
C ILE A 123 -9.50 4.27 -6.53
N LEU A 124 -10.46 5.18 -6.70
CA LEU A 124 -10.23 6.61 -6.84
C LEU A 124 -10.83 7.36 -5.64
N ALA A 125 -10.03 7.52 -4.59
CA ALA A 125 -10.39 8.26 -3.39
C ALA A 125 -10.22 9.77 -3.61
N THR A 126 -11.35 10.47 -3.65
CA THR A 126 -11.42 11.88 -4.04
C THR A 126 -10.94 12.79 -2.91
N PRO A 127 -10.83 14.12 -3.16
CA PRO A 127 -10.46 15.07 -2.11
C PRO A 127 -11.45 15.15 -0.93
N THR A 128 -12.65 14.56 -1.05
CA THR A 128 -13.65 14.51 0.03
C THR A 128 -13.54 13.24 0.88
N CYS A 129 -12.79 12.22 0.44
CA CYS A 129 -12.56 11.00 1.20
C CYS A 129 -11.73 11.32 2.44
N THR A 130 -12.31 11.25 3.64
CA THR A 130 -11.61 11.62 4.88
C THR A 130 -10.84 10.44 5.47
N GLU A 131 -11.35 9.23 5.32
CA GLU A 131 -10.71 8.01 5.82
C GLU A 131 -10.80 6.87 4.80
N MET A 132 -9.69 6.15 4.64
CA MET A 132 -9.65 4.90 3.88
C MET A 132 -8.76 3.88 4.59
N LEU A 133 -9.28 2.66 4.72
CA LEU A 133 -8.56 1.51 5.29
C LEU A 133 -8.55 0.36 4.29
N LEU A 134 -7.35 -0.18 4.04
CA LEU A 134 -7.13 -1.45 3.38
C LEU A 134 -6.31 -2.35 4.33
N ASP A 135 -6.98 -3.22 5.07
CA ASP A 135 -6.34 -4.21 5.95
C ASP A 135 -6.59 -5.61 5.39
N HIS A 136 -5.53 -6.39 5.17
CA HIS A 136 -5.60 -7.71 4.53
C HIS A 136 -6.45 -7.71 3.25
N THR A 137 -6.23 -6.72 2.39
CA THR A 137 -6.95 -6.57 1.13
C THR A 137 -6.06 -6.98 -0.04
N ILE A 138 -6.59 -7.76 -0.97
CA ILE A 138 -5.94 -8.14 -2.22
C ILE A 138 -6.57 -7.32 -3.36
N ILE A 139 -5.79 -6.45 -3.99
CA ILE A 139 -6.19 -5.67 -5.17
C ILE A 139 -5.39 -6.14 -6.38
N GLU A 140 -6.08 -6.52 -7.44
CA GLU A 140 -5.41 -7.05 -8.63
C GLU A 140 -6.21 -6.83 -9.92
N LEU A 141 -5.52 -7.01 -11.05
CA LEU A 141 -6.08 -7.06 -12.40
C LEU A 141 -6.71 -5.76 -12.93
N GLY A 142 -6.61 -4.64 -12.24
CA GLY A 142 -7.11 -3.35 -12.73
C GLY A 142 -6.08 -2.56 -13.56
N GLY A 143 -6.33 -1.26 -13.70
CA GLY A 143 -5.51 -0.31 -14.43
C GLY A 143 -5.99 -0.08 -15.86
N ALA A 144 -7.31 -0.11 -16.07
CA ALA A 144 -7.92 0.23 -17.35
C ALA A 144 -7.55 1.65 -17.78
N THR A 145 -7.39 1.83 -19.10
CA THR A 145 -7.16 3.14 -19.72
C THR A 145 -8.46 3.92 -19.77
N THR A 146 -8.44 5.16 -19.28
CA THR A 146 -9.59 6.06 -19.30
C THR A 146 -10.01 6.45 -20.72
N THR A 147 -11.29 6.74 -20.88
CA THR A 147 -11.86 7.35 -22.09
C THR A 147 -12.56 8.64 -21.74
N GLU A 148 -13.03 9.41 -22.73
CA GLU A 148 -13.89 10.58 -22.47
C GLU A 148 -15.19 10.20 -21.71
N ALA A 149 -15.61 8.93 -21.78
CA ALA A 149 -16.79 8.43 -21.09
C ALA A 149 -16.54 8.05 -19.63
N SER A 150 -15.28 7.86 -19.23
CA SER A 150 -14.88 7.47 -17.86
C SER A 150 -15.42 8.45 -16.82
N THR A 151 -15.95 7.93 -15.72
CA THR A 151 -16.50 8.78 -14.65
C THR A 151 -15.44 9.66 -14.01
N SER A 152 -14.23 9.15 -13.81
CA SER A 152 -13.05 9.89 -13.35
C SER A 152 -12.74 11.11 -14.22
N VAL A 153 -12.78 10.96 -15.55
CA VAL A 153 -12.55 12.04 -16.51
C VAL A 153 -13.68 13.08 -16.42
N LYS A 154 -14.94 12.65 -16.44
CA LYS A 154 -16.11 13.55 -16.31
C LYS A 154 -16.13 14.32 -14.99
N MET A 155 -15.65 13.70 -13.91
CA MET A 155 -15.60 14.32 -12.58
C MET A 155 -14.31 15.11 -12.32
N GLY A 156 -13.37 15.16 -13.27
CA GLY A 156 -12.09 15.83 -13.08
C GLY A 156 -11.20 15.20 -12.00
N LEU A 157 -11.36 13.89 -11.75
CA LEU A 157 -10.56 13.11 -10.82
C LEU A 157 -9.30 12.60 -11.54
N TYR A 158 -8.22 12.35 -10.76
CA TYR A 158 -6.94 11.79 -11.21
C TYR A 158 -6.49 12.19 -12.64
N LYS A 159 -5.55 13.13 -12.76
CA LYS A 159 -5.08 13.69 -14.06
C LYS A 159 -6.17 14.29 -14.97
N ALA A 160 -7.46 14.02 -14.74
CA ALA A 160 -8.63 14.56 -15.42
C ALA A 160 -8.54 14.44 -16.96
N LYS A 161 -8.07 13.29 -17.47
CA LYS A 161 -7.77 13.13 -18.90
C LYS A 161 -8.03 11.70 -19.40
N ALA A 162 -8.56 11.59 -20.61
CA ALA A 162 -8.65 10.35 -21.37
C ALA A 162 -7.27 9.83 -21.83
N GLY A 163 -7.15 8.52 -22.02
CA GLY A 163 -5.92 7.85 -22.46
C GLY A 163 -4.90 7.62 -21.35
N GLU A 164 -5.26 7.85 -20.10
CA GLU A 164 -4.41 7.59 -18.93
C GLU A 164 -4.80 6.26 -18.30
N ASN A 165 -3.83 5.44 -17.89
CA ASN A 165 -4.16 4.27 -17.08
C ASN A 165 -4.40 4.71 -15.64
N LEU A 166 -5.42 4.12 -15.03
CA LEU A 166 -5.72 4.34 -13.61
C LEU A 166 -4.75 3.55 -12.71
N PRO A 167 -4.36 4.09 -11.55
CA PRO A 167 -3.60 3.35 -10.55
C PRO A 167 -4.50 2.37 -9.80
N ALA A 168 -3.94 1.41 -9.06
CA ALA A 168 -4.75 0.54 -8.20
C ALA A 168 -5.46 1.33 -7.09
N LEU A 169 -4.76 2.32 -6.56
CA LEU A 169 -5.31 3.29 -5.62
C LEU A 169 -4.80 4.70 -5.94
N TRP A 170 -5.73 5.63 -6.12
CA TRP A 170 -5.48 7.07 -6.06
C TRP A 170 -6.08 7.64 -4.77
N PHE A 171 -5.33 8.47 -4.04
CA PHE A 171 -5.81 9.17 -2.85
C PHE A 171 -5.34 10.63 -2.86
N SER A 172 -6.24 11.57 -2.59
CA SER A 172 -6.00 12.98 -2.87
C SER A 172 -6.39 13.98 -1.78
N ASN A 173 -7.04 13.54 -0.70
CA ASN A 173 -7.41 14.44 0.38
C ASN A 173 -6.20 14.78 1.25
N THR A 174 -5.73 16.02 1.23
CA THR A 174 -4.58 16.48 2.05
C THR A 174 -4.84 16.49 3.55
N LYS A 175 -6.10 16.39 3.96
CA LYS A 175 -6.53 16.28 5.37
C LYS A 175 -7.04 14.88 5.71
N GLY A 176 -7.01 13.96 4.74
CA GLY A 176 -7.50 12.61 4.92
C GLY A 176 -6.46 11.68 5.52
N LYS A 177 -6.91 10.52 5.98
CA LYS A 177 -6.07 9.46 6.52
C LYS A 177 -6.21 8.20 5.67
N LEU A 178 -5.08 7.57 5.38
CA LEU A 178 -5.03 6.33 4.63
C LEU A 178 -4.14 5.31 5.36
N VAL A 179 -4.70 4.16 5.69
CA VAL A 179 -3.94 3.00 6.16
C VAL A 179 -4.03 1.89 5.11
N ILE A 180 -2.88 1.42 4.67
CA ILE A 180 -2.74 0.20 3.86
C ILE A 180 -1.84 -0.74 4.64
N THR A 181 -2.41 -1.81 5.17
CA THR A 181 -1.68 -2.75 6.02
C THR A 181 -1.99 -4.19 5.70
N ASN A 182 -0.99 -5.07 5.83
CA ASN A 182 -1.08 -6.51 5.57
C ASN A 182 -1.69 -6.88 4.21
N SER A 183 -1.65 -5.97 3.23
CA SER A 183 -2.40 -6.05 1.98
C SER A 183 -1.49 -6.45 0.82
N VAL A 184 -2.11 -6.85 -0.30
CA VAL A 184 -1.41 -7.27 -1.52
C VAL A 184 -1.93 -6.46 -2.70
N ILE A 185 -1.04 -5.78 -3.41
CA ILE A 185 -1.35 -5.15 -4.70
C ILE A 185 -0.49 -5.81 -5.77
N ARG A 186 -1.13 -6.45 -6.75
CA ARG A 186 -0.42 -7.26 -7.73
C ARG A 186 -1.04 -7.28 -9.12
N ASN A 187 -0.25 -7.65 -10.13
CA ASN A 187 -0.72 -7.88 -11.50
C ASN A 187 -1.56 -6.71 -12.03
N PHE A 188 -1.09 -5.49 -11.75
CA PHE A 188 -1.77 -4.25 -12.07
C PHE A 188 -1.11 -3.57 -13.26
N HIS A 189 -1.88 -2.89 -14.10
CA HIS A 189 -1.36 -2.39 -15.38
C HIS A 189 -0.33 -1.26 -15.27
N ASP A 190 -0.51 -0.39 -14.28
CA ASP A 190 0.27 0.83 -14.08
C ASP A 190 0.67 0.96 -12.60
N ASP A 191 0.86 2.18 -12.11
CA ASP A 191 1.10 2.50 -10.69
C ASP A 191 0.19 1.69 -9.75
N ALA A 192 0.78 1.04 -8.75
CA ALA A 192 0.01 0.43 -7.68
C ALA A 192 -0.66 1.52 -6.83
N THR A 193 0.06 2.59 -6.47
CA THR A 193 -0.57 3.74 -5.82
C THR A 193 -0.10 5.06 -6.42
N TYR A 194 -1.01 6.04 -6.47
CA TYR A 194 -0.73 7.45 -6.73
C TYR A 194 -1.33 8.31 -5.61
N LEU A 195 -0.48 8.89 -4.77
CA LEU A 195 -0.87 9.45 -3.49
C LEU A 195 -0.46 10.93 -3.45
N GLU A 196 -1.45 11.81 -3.38
CA GLU A 196 -1.26 13.27 -3.49
C GLU A 196 -2.00 14.04 -2.39
N GLY A 197 -2.13 13.43 -1.22
CA GLY A 197 -2.61 14.07 -0.01
C GLY A 197 -2.67 13.11 1.17
N GLY A 198 -2.59 13.65 2.38
CA GLY A 198 -3.05 13.01 3.61
C GLY A 198 -1.95 12.59 4.57
N GLU A 199 -2.38 11.92 5.63
CA GLU A 199 -1.56 11.21 6.61
C GLU A 199 -1.64 9.70 6.33
N LEU A 200 -0.49 9.05 6.09
CA LEU A 200 -0.46 7.70 5.54
C LEU A 200 0.42 6.74 6.34
N ILE A 201 -0.15 5.58 6.67
CA ILE A 201 0.62 4.42 7.14
C ILE A 201 0.49 3.33 6.09
N ILE A 202 1.61 2.98 5.46
CA ILE A 202 1.67 1.91 4.45
C ILE A 202 2.65 0.87 4.95
N SER A 203 2.12 -0.20 5.57
CA SER A 203 2.99 -1.19 6.22
C SER A 203 2.67 -2.65 6.00
N LYS A 204 3.67 -3.52 6.03
CA LYS A 204 3.48 -4.99 5.98
C LYS A 204 2.80 -5.49 4.71
N ASN A 205 2.85 -4.72 3.63
CA ASN A 205 2.19 -5.07 2.37
C ASN A 205 3.12 -5.81 1.41
N LYS A 206 2.55 -6.50 0.43
CA LYS A 206 3.26 -7.01 -0.74
C LYS A 206 2.81 -6.26 -2.00
N PHE A 207 3.77 -5.69 -2.72
CA PHE A 207 3.58 -5.08 -4.03
C PHE A 207 4.38 -5.87 -5.05
N TYR A 208 3.72 -6.58 -5.96
CA TYR A 208 4.47 -7.38 -6.92
C TYR A 208 3.85 -7.49 -8.30
N SER A 209 4.71 -7.59 -9.31
CA SER A 209 4.28 -7.76 -10.70
C SER A 209 3.35 -6.64 -11.15
N THR A 210 3.67 -5.39 -10.76
CA THR A 210 2.88 -4.19 -11.11
C THR A 210 3.58 -3.37 -12.18
N GLY A 211 2.77 -2.76 -13.06
CA GLY A 211 3.22 -1.95 -14.18
C GLY A 211 3.65 -2.78 -15.39
N ASN A 212 3.06 -2.52 -16.57
CA ASN A 212 3.43 -3.21 -17.82
C ASN A 212 4.61 -2.52 -18.52
N LYS A 213 4.41 -1.26 -18.92
CA LYS A 213 5.41 -0.44 -19.62
C LYS A 213 5.97 0.67 -18.74
N GLY A 214 5.42 0.84 -17.54
CA GLY A 214 5.72 1.83 -16.52
C GLY A 214 4.87 1.46 -15.30
N GLY A 215 5.16 2.05 -14.16
CA GLY A 215 4.39 1.83 -12.94
C GLY A 215 5.28 1.78 -11.71
N GLU A 216 4.89 2.52 -10.69
CA GLU A 216 5.53 2.56 -9.39
C GLU A 216 4.79 1.66 -8.39
N GLY A 217 5.49 1.16 -7.37
CA GLY A 217 4.85 0.54 -6.21
C GLY A 217 4.07 1.58 -5.39
N ILE A 218 4.77 2.60 -4.91
CA ILE A 218 4.20 3.74 -4.20
C ILE A 218 4.69 5.03 -4.85
N ASN A 219 3.77 5.80 -5.43
CA ASN A 219 4.04 7.11 -6.03
C ASN A 219 3.47 8.23 -5.14
N ILE A 220 4.35 9.01 -4.52
CA ILE A 220 4.01 10.11 -3.61
C ILE A 220 4.16 11.46 -4.33
N LYS A 221 3.24 12.38 -4.03
CA LYS A 221 3.23 13.79 -4.44
C LYS A 221 3.16 14.70 -3.21
N SER A 222 3.15 16.01 -3.43
CA SER A 222 2.93 17.02 -2.37
C SER A 222 1.63 16.81 -1.60
N GLY A 223 1.57 17.33 -0.37
CA GLY A 223 0.41 17.20 0.51
C GLY A 223 0.41 15.95 1.40
N VAL A 224 1.50 15.18 1.39
CA VAL A 224 1.59 13.84 1.99
C VAL A 224 2.57 13.81 3.17
N LEU A 225 2.13 13.27 4.30
CA LEU A 225 2.99 12.77 5.38
C LEU A 225 2.87 11.25 5.43
N ALA A 226 3.95 10.49 5.23
CA ALA A 226 3.87 9.03 5.09
C ALA A 226 4.93 8.27 5.88
N ASP A 227 4.50 7.24 6.61
CA ASP A 227 5.36 6.17 7.10
C ASP A 227 5.20 4.94 6.20
N ILE A 228 6.29 4.49 5.55
CA ILE A 228 6.29 3.36 4.61
C ILE A 228 7.22 2.28 5.17
N SER A 229 6.68 1.19 5.72
CA SER A 229 7.53 0.24 6.44
C SER A 229 7.15 -1.22 6.34
N TYR A 230 8.14 -2.12 6.44
CA TYR A 230 7.91 -3.57 6.41
C TYR A 230 7.21 -4.06 5.15
N ASN A 231 7.29 -3.33 4.03
CA ASN A 231 6.71 -3.76 2.78
C ASN A 231 7.71 -4.59 1.96
N LEU A 232 7.17 -5.57 1.24
CA LEU A 232 7.87 -6.31 0.20
C LEU A 232 7.49 -5.77 -1.18
N PHE A 233 8.49 -5.38 -1.94
CA PHE A 233 8.36 -4.98 -3.34
C PHE A 233 9.08 -5.99 -4.21
N PHE A 234 8.39 -6.56 -5.20
CA PHE A 234 8.98 -7.52 -6.13
C PHE A 234 8.61 -7.18 -7.57
N SER A 235 9.63 -6.88 -8.39
CA SER A 235 9.47 -6.67 -9.83
C SER A 235 8.42 -5.59 -10.18
N ASN A 236 8.39 -4.49 -9.43
CA ASN A 236 7.68 -3.29 -9.91
C ASN A 236 8.41 -2.76 -11.16
N ASN A 237 7.65 -2.23 -12.13
CA ASN A 237 8.22 -1.92 -13.44
C ASN A 237 9.31 -0.85 -13.37
N THR A 238 8.98 0.31 -12.79
CA THR A 238 9.86 1.48 -12.74
C THR A 238 10.54 1.59 -11.38
N ASN A 239 9.83 1.88 -10.29
CA ASN A 239 10.37 1.95 -8.94
C ASN A 239 9.45 1.26 -7.93
N ALA A 240 10.01 0.87 -6.79
CA ALA A 240 9.20 0.53 -5.63
C ALA A 240 8.65 1.81 -5.01
N LEU A 241 9.49 2.83 -4.85
CA LEU A 241 9.11 4.13 -4.30
C LEU A 241 9.48 5.25 -5.28
N LYS A 242 8.49 6.03 -5.69
CA LYS A 242 8.71 7.30 -6.38
C LYS A 242 8.22 8.43 -5.48
N LEU A 243 9.14 9.20 -4.94
CA LEU A 243 8.88 10.17 -3.89
C LEU A 243 9.10 11.58 -4.46
N SER A 244 8.04 12.38 -4.48
CA SER A 244 8.04 13.69 -5.11
C SER A 244 7.24 14.70 -4.28
N ASN A 245 7.68 15.97 -4.21
CA ASN A 245 6.83 17.07 -3.73
C ASN A 245 6.21 17.87 -4.90
N SER A 246 5.99 17.22 -6.07
CA SER A 246 5.22 17.81 -7.16
C SER A 246 3.73 18.00 -6.81
N GLY A 247 3.09 18.97 -7.43
CA GLY A 247 1.65 19.27 -7.25
C GLY A 247 1.36 20.53 -6.43
N GLY A 248 2.36 21.10 -5.75
CA GLY A 248 2.23 22.38 -5.05
C GLY A 248 1.24 22.39 -3.88
N ARG A 249 0.96 21.22 -3.28
CA ARG A 249 0.05 21.06 -2.14
C ARG A 249 0.81 21.21 -0.81
N SER A 250 0.06 21.49 0.25
CA SER A 250 0.57 21.57 1.63
C SER A 250 0.01 20.42 2.47
N PRO A 251 0.81 19.79 3.35
CA PRO A 251 2.22 20.09 3.64
C PRO A 251 3.18 19.68 2.52
N GLN A 252 4.45 20.06 2.64
CA GLN A 252 5.52 19.46 1.84
C GLN A 252 5.49 17.94 2.05
N ALA A 253 5.67 17.18 0.97
CA ALA A 253 5.79 15.73 1.07
C ALA A 253 6.95 15.34 2.01
N HIS A 254 6.62 14.68 3.13
CA HIS A 254 7.58 14.11 4.07
C HIS A 254 7.34 12.62 4.19
N VAL A 255 8.37 11.83 3.87
CA VAL A 255 8.29 10.37 3.82
C VAL A 255 9.36 9.78 4.69
N VAL A 256 8.97 8.93 5.64
CA VAL A 256 9.88 8.11 6.44
C VAL A 256 9.68 6.65 6.01
N ALA A 257 10.61 6.14 5.21
CA ALA A 257 10.60 4.78 4.70
C ALA A 257 11.63 3.92 5.43
N TYR A 258 11.21 2.83 6.06
CA TYR A 258 12.12 1.99 6.85
C TYR A 258 11.76 0.51 6.83
N ASN A 259 12.77 -0.35 6.96
CA ASN A 259 12.56 -1.80 7.04
C ASN A 259 11.77 -2.35 5.84
N ASN A 260 12.02 -1.86 4.62
CA ASN A 260 11.39 -2.43 3.42
C ASN A 260 12.34 -3.41 2.73
N THR A 261 11.81 -4.38 2.00
CA THR A 261 12.60 -5.28 1.14
C THR A 261 12.18 -5.06 -0.31
N ILE A 262 13.11 -4.70 -1.18
CA ILE A 262 12.86 -4.40 -2.60
C ILE A 262 13.71 -5.33 -3.47
N ILE A 263 13.04 -6.07 -4.37
CA ILE A 263 13.64 -7.18 -5.11
C ILE A 263 13.32 -7.06 -6.60
N ASN A 264 14.32 -7.20 -7.46
CA ASN A 264 14.15 -7.24 -8.93
C ASN A 264 13.43 -6.02 -9.55
N THR A 265 13.31 -4.91 -8.81
CA THR A 265 12.58 -3.73 -9.25
C THR A 265 13.42 -2.84 -10.18
N GLY A 266 12.77 -2.24 -11.18
CA GLY A 266 13.34 -1.23 -12.08
C GLY A 266 14.00 -1.76 -13.35
N TRP A 267 14.12 -3.08 -13.52
CA TRP A 267 14.71 -3.69 -14.70
C TRP A 267 13.79 -3.73 -15.92
N ARG A 268 12.47 -3.83 -15.70
CA ARG A 268 11.48 -3.94 -16.77
C ARG A 268 11.22 -2.61 -17.48
N ARG A 269 11.66 -1.49 -16.89
CA ARG A 269 11.66 -0.17 -17.50
C ARG A 269 13.04 0.13 -18.11
N PRO A 270 13.21 0.14 -19.44
CA PRO A 270 14.50 0.38 -20.09
C PRO A 270 14.85 1.88 -20.21
N ASP A 271 14.57 2.68 -19.18
CA ASP A 271 14.87 4.13 -19.18
C ASP A 271 15.75 4.56 -17.99
N ILE A 272 16.05 5.85 -17.87
CA ILE A 272 16.88 6.42 -16.80
C ILE A 272 16.16 6.52 -15.44
N LYS A 273 14.82 6.42 -15.44
CA LYS A 273 13.96 6.56 -14.26
C LYS A 273 13.72 5.23 -13.55
N GLY A 274 13.86 4.11 -14.26
CA GLY A 274 13.74 2.77 -13.69
C GLY A 274 14.82 2.50 -12.66
N GLY A 275 14.45 2.29 -11.40
CA GLY A 275 15.30 2.08 -10.24
C GLY A 275 14.55 1.38 -9.11
N SER A 276 15.03 1.45 -7.87
CA SER A 276 14.24 0.96 -6.72
C SER A 276 13.56 2.10 -5.96
N VAL A 277 14.28 3.19 -5.71
CA VAL A 277 13.76 4.42 -5.11
C VAL A 277 14.16 5.62 -5.96
N TRP A 278 13.19 6.49 -6.30
CA TRP A 278 13.42 7.72 -7.05
C TRP A 278 12.97 8.93 -6.22
N LEU A 279 13.89 9.85 -5.92
CA LEU A 279 13.64 11.08 -5.17
C LEU A 279 13.63 12.30 -6.09
N GLU A 280 12.58 13.12 -6.06
CA GLU A 280 12.48 14.31 -6.92
C GLU A 280 11.68 15.47 -6.31
N ASN A 281 11.78 16.64 -6.94
CA ASN A 281 11.00 17.85 -6.70
C ASN A 281 10.89 18.24 -5.22
N SER A 282 12.00 18.43 -4.50
CA SER A 282 12.00 18.90 -3.11
C SER A 282 11.21 18.03 -2.13
N VAL A 283 11.06 16.73 -2.37
CA VAL A 283 10.55 15.82 -1.34
C VAL A 283 11.51 15.77 -0.14
N TYR A 284 10.99 15.78 1.08
CA TYR A 284 11.79 15.45 2.26
C TYR A 284 11.63 13.95 2.52
N ALA A 285 12.64 13.15 2.17
CA ALA A 285 12.59 11.69 2.30
C ALA A 285 13.69 11.18 3.22
N GLU A 286 13.33 10.28 4.13
CA GLU A 286 14.26 9.57 4.99
C GLU A 286 14.12 8.07 4.75
N VAL A 287 15.18 7.44 4.22
CA VAL A 287 15.17 6.03 3.79
C VAL A 287 16.17 5.23 4.62
N TYR A 288 15.66 4.38 5.49
CA TYR A 288 16.45 3.59 6.42
C TYR A 288 16.22 2.09 6.28
N ASN A 289 17.14 1.27 6.77
CA ASN A 289 16.93 -0.17 6.98
C ASN A 289 16.33 -0.91 5.75
N THR A 290 16.56 -0.44 4.54
CA THR A 290 15.95 -0.99 3.33
C THR A 290 16.90 -1.98 2.68
N LEU A 291 16.39 -3.17 2.38
CA LEU A 291 17.13 -4.25 1.74
C LEU A 291 16.82 -4.25 0.24
N PHE A 292 17.80 -3.88 -0.58
CA PHE A 292 17.77 -3.94 -2.03
C PHE A 292 18.46 -5.23 -2.49
N ALA A 293 17.71 -6.16 -3.08
CA ALA A 293 18.29 -7.38 -3.65
C ALA A 293 18.01 -7.45 -5.16
N ASN A 294 19.07 -7.46 -5.96
CA ASN A 294 19.00 -7.51 -7.42
C ASN A 294 18.10 -6.43 -8.03
N THR A 295 18.01 -5.26 -7.41
CA THR A 295 17.34 -4.11 -8.04
C THR A 295 18.24 -3.50 -9.10
N ARG A 296 17.66 -2.76 -10.05
CA ARG A 296 18.47 -2.13 -11.11
C ARG A 296 19.38 -1.03 -10.58
N PHE A 297 18.86 -0.24 -9.66
CA PHE A 297 19.62 0.74 -8.90
C PHE A 297 19.17 0.70 -7.45
N GLY A 298 20.01 1.23 -6.56
CA GLY A 298 19.65 1.56 -5.19
C GLY A 298 18.76 2.80 -5.14
N ILE A 299 19.07 3.71 -4.23
CA ILE A 299 18.38 4.99 -4.13
C ILE A 299 18.93 5.95 -5.20
N LYS A 300 18.03 6.51 -6.00
CA LYS A 300 18.32 7.51 -7.03
C LYS A 300 17.64 8.84 -6.73
N GLN A 301 18.16 9.91 -7.31
CA GLN A 301 17.51 11.22 -7.30
C GLN A 301 17.51 11.89 -8.67
N ASP A 302 16.51 12.75 -8.90
CA ASP A 302 16.52 13.66 -10.05
C ASP A 302 17.67 14.67 -9.91
N THR A 303 18.53 14.74 -10.93
CA THR A 303 19.70 15.63 -10.96
C THR A 303 19.35 17.10 -11.21
N LYS A 304 18.16 17.37 -11.76
CA LYS A 304 17.62 18.72 -12.02
C LYS A 304 16.72 19.16 -10.88
N ASN A 305 15.69 18.38 -10.58
CA ASN A 305 14.73 18.69 -9.53
C ASN A 305 15.02 17.85 -8.30
N LYS A 306 16.10 18.21 -7.61
CA LYS A 306 16.61 17.44 -6.46
C LYS A 306 15.60 17.35 -5.31
N PRO A 307 15.69 16.31 -4.46
CA PRO A 307 14.97 16.27 -3.20
C PRO A 307 15.41 17.40 -2.26
N ASP A 308 14.65 17.60 -1.18
CA ASP A 308 15.00 18.54 -0.12
C ASP A 308 16.33 18.12 0.53
N SER A 309 17.17 19.09 0.88
CA SER A 309 18.50 18.85 1.45
C SER A 309 18.47 18.20 2.84
N ARG A 310 17.31 18.20 3.52
CA ARG A 310 17.09 17.45 4.77
C ARG A 310 16.95 15.95 4.56
N SER A 311 16.73 15.50 3.33
CA SER A 311 16.56 14.08 3.01
C SER A 311 17.80 13.28 3.40
N LYS A 312 17.58 12.06 3.89
CA LYS A 312 18.62 11.19 4.44
C LYS A 312 18.45 9.75 3.99
N SER A 313 19.56 9.04 3.89
CA SER A 313 19.56 7.59 3.81
C SER A 313 20.64 7.00 4.72
N SER A 314 20.31 5.88 5.38
CA SER A 314 21.26 5.20 6.26
C SER A 314 20.88 3.74 6.53
N ASN A 315 21.87 2.91 6.88
CA ASN A 315 21.65 1.53 7.32
C ASN A 315 20.90 0.67 6.29
N ASN A 316 21.12 0.90 4.99
CA ASN A 316 20.53 0.08 3.92
C ASN A 316 21.48 -1.04 3.49
N LEU A 317 20.95 -2.11 2.90
CA LEU A 317 21.75 -3.19 2.32
C LEU A 317 21.48 -3.31 0.84
N TYR A 318 22.55 -3.39 0.03
CA TYR A 318 22.47 -3.53 -1.42
C TYR A 318 23.19 -4.81 -1.84
N TYR A 319 22.42 -5.80 -2.27
CA TYR A 319 22.88 -7.08 -2.77
C TYR A 319 22.68 -7.18 -4.28
N GLY A 320 23.70 -7.63 -5.01
CA GLY A 320 23.61 -7.87 -6.45
C GLY A 320 24.25 -9.21 -6.83
N TYR A 321 23.46 -10.08 -7.48
CA TYR A 321 23.93 -11.38 -7.97
C TYR A 321 24.84 -11.26 -9.20
N SER A 322 24.61 -10.25 -10.04
CA SER A 322 25.35 -9.98 -11.28
C SER A 322 26.17 -8.69 -11.20
N ALA A 323 27.12 -8.54 -12.12
CA ALA A 323 27.90 -7.30 -12.26
C ALA A 323 27.02 -6.08 -12.59
N ASP A 324 25.97 -6.26 -13.41
CA ASP A 324 25.05 -5.17 -13.76
C ASP A 324 24.28 -4.65 -12.55
N ALA A 325 23.81 -5.55 -11.67
CA ALA A 325 23.15 -5.15 -10.43
C ALA A 325 24.12 -4.38 -9.51
N VAL A 326 25.34 -4.89 -9.33
CA VAL A 326 26.38 -4.23 -8.53
C VAL A 326 26.72 -2.84 -9.10
N SER A 327 26.85 -2.72 -10.43
CA SER A 327 27.10 -1.44 -11.08
C SER A 327 25.99 -0.42 -10.81
N GLY A 328 24.75 -0.87 -10.65
CA GLY A 328 23.61 -0.04 -10.30
C GLY A 328 23.63 0.51 -8.87
N PHE A 329 24.49 -0.02 -8.00
CA PHE A 329 24.65 0.45 -6.63
C PHE A 329 25.84 1.39 -6.44
N THR A 330 26.70 1.52 -7.45
CA THR A 330 27.87 2.39 -7.39
C THR A 330 27.42 3.84 -7.32
N PRO A 331 27.71 4.55 -6.21
CA PRO A 331 27.37 5.96 -6.09
C PRO A 331 28.09 6.77 -7.18
N ASN A 332 27.42 7.78 -7.69
CA ASN A 332 28.00 8.70 -8.67
C ASN A 332 27.71 10.14 -8.26
N ASN A 333 28.30 11.09 -8.99
CA ASN A 333 28.19 12.53 -8.68
C ASN A 333 26.80 13.11 -9.02
N GLY A 334 25.75 12.58 -8.39
CA GLY A 334 24.46 13.26 -8.26
C GLY A 334 23.21 12.45 -8.64
N ASP A 335 23.32 11.24 -9.19
CA ASP A 335 22.18 10.41 -9.60
C ASP A 335 21.95 9.22 -8.65
N VAL A 336 22.94 8.33 -8.50
CA VAL A 336 22.89 7.18 -7.58
C VAL A 336 23.50 7.57 -6.24
N LEU A 337 22.74 7.37 -5.16
CA LEU A 337 23.09 7.80 -3.80
C LEU A 337 23.61 6.62 -2.97
N SER A 338 24.48 6.94 -2.00
CA SER A 338 24.80 6.09 -0.85
C SER A 338 24.41 6.80 0.45
N GLY A 339 23.90 6.03 1.39
CA GLY A 339 23.64 6.47 2.76
C GLY A 339 24.83 6.24 3.69
N SER A 340 24.68 6.72 4.92
CA SER A 340 25.62 6.41 6.01
C SER A 340 25.36 5.00 6.55
N ASN A 341 26.40 4.26 6.96
CA ASN A 341 26.26 2.88 7.48
C ASN A 341 25.63 1.87 6.50
N ASP A 342 25.55 2.19 5.22
CA ASP A 342 25.04 1.28 4.20
C ASP A 342 26.01 0.10 3.98
N VAL A 343 25.45 -1.09 3.76
CA VAL A 343 26.17 -2.31 3.38
C VAL A 343 26.01 -2.50 1.87
N ILE A 344 27.01 -2.07 1.10
CA ILE A 344 26.95 -2.07 -0.38
C ILE A 344 27.84 -3.19 -0.93
N SER A 345 27.26 -4.06 -1.77
CA SER A 345 28.04 -5.05 -2.52
C SER A 345 28.91 -4.37 -3.57
N THR A 346 30.22 -4.57 -3.50
CA THR A 346 31.20 -4.05 -4.48
C THR A 346 31.62 -5.09 -5.52
N THR A 347 31.28 -6.36 -5.28
CA THR A 347 31.49 -7.48 -6.19
C THR A 347 30.22 -8.34 -6.23
N PRO A 348 29.95 -9.05 -7.33
CA PRO A 348 28.78 -9.91 -7.43
C PRO A 348 28.71 -10.90 -6.26
N GLN A 349 27.51 -11.07 -5.71
CA GLN A 349 27.17 -12.01 -4.63
C GLN A 349 27.79 -11.73 -3.26
N ALA A 350 28.55 -10.64 -3.10
CA ALA A 350 28.94 -10.15 -1.79
C ALA A 350 27.71 -9.76 -0.95
N ASN A 351 27.84 -9.77 0.38
CA ASN A 351 26.77 -9.38 1.32
C ASN A 351 25.42 -10.10 1.08
N ASP A 352 25.46 -11.37 0.71
CA ASP A 352 24.27 -12.22 0.55
C ASP A 352 23.30 -12.06 1.73
N PRO A 353 22.05 -11.62 1.51
CA PRO A 353 21.06 -11.38 2.56
C PRO A 353 20.65 -12.66 3.31
N LYS A 354 20.98 -13.85 2.80
CA LYS A 354 20.65 -15.15 3.39
C LYS A 354 19.14 -15.33 3.61
N PHE A 355 18.32 -14.99 2.62
CA PHE A 355 16.89 -15.32 2.66
C PHE A 355 16.67 -16.81 2.89
N LYS A 356 15.72 -17.18 3.76
CA LYS A 356 15.43 -18.58 4.10
C LYS A 356 15.01 -19.40 2.88
N ASN A 357 14.22 -18.81 1.97
CA ASN A 357 13.79 -19.47 0.75
C ASN A 357 13.53 -18.48 -0.40
N TYR A 358 14.59 -17.97 -1.01
CA TYR A 358 14.48 -17.23 -2.27
C TYR A 358 15.73 -17.42 -3.13
N PRO A 359 15.59 -17.85 -4.41
CA PRO A 359 16.74 -18.01 -5.29
C PRO A 359 17.23 -16.64 -5.78
N LEU A 360 18.38 -16.19 -5.26
CA LEU A 360 19.01 -14.92 -5.61
C LEU A 360 19.51 -14.85 -7.06
N ASN A 361 19.55 -15.96 -7.78
CA ASN A 361 19.86 -16.03 -9.21
C ASN A 361 18.61 -15.92 -10.11
N ASN A 362 17.43 -15.65 -9.55
CA ASN A 362 16.22 -15.37 -10.32
C ASN A 362 16.49 -14.29 -11.37
N SER A 363 15.93 -14.47 -12.57
CA SER A 363 16.01 -13.45 -13.63
C SER A 363 15.46 -12.12 -13.11
N TYR A 364 16.26 -11.06 -13.24
CA TYR A 364 15.92 -9.72 -12.77
C TYR A 364 14.78 -9.08 -13.56
N THR A 365 14.46 -9.59 -14.77
CA THR A 365 13.27 -9.17 -15.54
C THR A 365 12.04 -10.02 -15.26
N SER A 366 12.16 -11.09 -14.48
CA SER A 366 11.02 -11.93 -14.13
C SER A 366 10.02 -11.15 -13.28
N ALA A 367 8.75 -11.25 -13.64
CA ALA A 367 7.64 -10.80 -12.84
C ALA A 367 6.88 -11.97 -12.20
N ALA A 368 7.36 -13.20 -12.32
CA ALA A 368 6.75 -14.34 -11.67
C ALA A 368 7.04 -14.27 -10.16
N PHE A 369 5.99 -14.21 -9.36
CA PHE A 369 6.06 -14.24 -7.90
C PHE A 369 5.36 -15.50 -7.39
N THR A 370 5.87 -16.09 -6.31
CA THR A 370 5.23 -17.21 -5.63
C THR A 370 5.24 -16.99 -4.13
N ASP A 371 4.11 -17.30 -3.47
CA ASP A 371 3.99 -17.25 -2.02
C ASP A 371 4.77 -18.39 -1.32
N ALA A 372 5.37 -19.31 -2.07
CA ALA A 372 6.29 -20.31 -1.52
C ALA A 372 7.65 -19.72 -1.08
N TRP A 373 8.00 -18.52 -1.55
CA TRP A 373 9.23 -17.85 -1.15
C TRP A 373 9.15 -17.31 0.28
N ASP A 374 10.29 -17.39 0.97
CA ASP A 374 10.48 -16.86 2.31
C ASP A 374 11.67 -15.89 2.33
N PHE A 375 11.33 -14.62 2.57
CA PHE A 375 12.27 -13.51 2.62
C PHE A 375 12.76 -13.20 4.04
N HIS A 376 12.40 -14.00 5.05
CA HIS A 376 13.05 -13.92 6.36
C HIS A 376 14.55 -14.21 6.23
N LEU A 377 15.33 -13.57 7.10
CA LEU A 377 16.78 -13.70 7.12
C LEU A 377 17.19 -14.97 7.86
N SER A 378 18.20 -15.65 7.36
CA SER A 378 18.84 -16.76 8.07
C SER A 378 19.94 -16.24 9.00
N SER A 379 20.36 -17.10 9.94
CA SER A 379 21.54 -16.82 10.76
C SER A 379 22.77 -16.50 9.91
N GLY A 380 23.56 -15.53 10.34
CA GLY A 380 24.74 -15.05 9.62
C GLY A 380 24.44 -14.06 8.48
N SER A 381 23.18 -13.66 8.28
CA SER A 381 22.85 -12.59 7.32
C SER A 381 23.56 -11.28 7.71
N PRO A 382 24.19 -10.57 6.74
CA PRO A 382 24.79 -9.26 6.94
C PRO A 382 23.77 -8.15 7.20
N ALA A 383 22.46 -8.42 7.01
CA ALA A 383 21.39 -7.49 7.36
C ALA A 383 21.07 -7.49 8.87
N LEU A 384 21.49 -8.52 9.62
CA LEU A 384 21.19 -8.64 11.05
C LEU A 384 22.06 -7.71 11.88
N SER A 385 21.46 -7.10 12.90
CA SER A 385 22.13 -6.14 13.81
C SER A 385 22.72 -4.92 13.09
N LYS A 386 22.29 -4.65 11.85
CA LYS A 386 22.70 -3.48 11.05
C LYS A 386 21.57 -2.47 10.85
N GLY A 387 20.36 -2.75 11.31
CA GLY A 387 19.25 -1.80 11.29
C GLY A 387 19.37 -0.76 12.40
N SER A 388 18.93 0.47 12.11
CA SER A 388 18.77 1.53 13.11
C SER A 388 17.40 1.43 13.77
N THR A 389 17.36 1.45 15.10
CA THR A 389 16.13 1.61 15.87
C THR A 389 15.79 3.07 16.16
N ASN A 390 16.72 4.00 15.87
CA ASN A 390 16.58 5.42 16.17
C ASN A 390 15.98 6.17 14.97
N ILE A 391 14.81 5.75 14.51
CA ILE A 391 14.09 6.37 13.39
C ILE A 391 12.87 7.11 13.94
N ILE A 392 12.78 8.41 13.62
CA ILE A 392 11.63 9.24 14.01
C ILE A 392 10.55 9.05 12.93
N ARG A 393 9.46 8.37 13.31
CA ARG A 393 8.27 8.16 12.47
C ARG A 393 7.43 9.43 12.42
N ASN A 394 6.66 9.61 11.34
CA ASN A 394 5.62 10.65 11.27
C ASN A 394 4.50 10.39 12.27
N PHE A 395 4.12 9.12 12.44
CA PHE A 395 2.98 8.71 13.26
C PHE A 395 3.39 7.76 14.39
N PRO A 396 4.25 8.20 15.34
CA PRO A 396 4.70 7.35 16.45
C PRO A 396 3.56 6.98 17.42
N LYS A 397 2.43 7.67 17.34
CA LYS A 397 1.19 7.39 18.09
C LYS A 397 0.10 6.76 17.22
N GLY A 398 0.42 6.41 15.96
CA GLY A 398 -0.52 5.88 14.99
C GLY A 398 -1.55 6.87 14.44
N LEU A 399 -2.42 6.34 13.58
CA LEU A 399 -3.59 7.00 13.01
C LEU A 399 -4.84 6.26 13.46
N THR A 400 -5.84 6.98 13.97
CA THR A 400 -7.18 6.42 14.16
C THR A 400 -7.97 6.50 12.87
N ILE A 401 -8.46 5.35 12.39
CA ILE A 401 -9.36 5.20 11.24
C ILE A 401 -10.49 4.26 11.67
N ASN A 402 -11.75 4.63 11.37
CA ASN A 402 -12.92 3.86 11.79
C ASN A 402 -12.91 3.48 13.29
N ASN A 403 -12.55 4.44 14.15
CA ASN A 403 -12.40 4.26 15.60
C ASN A 403 -11.36 3.21 16.04
N THR A 404 -10.51 2.74 15.13
CA THR A 404 -9.45 1.77 15.40
C THR A 404 -8.09 2.44 15.23
N LEU A 405 -7.17 2.21 16.18
CA LEU A 405 -5.82 2.75 16.12
C LEU A 405 -4.91 1.85 15.28
N TYR A 406 -4.26 2.43 14.28
CA TYR A 406 -3.25 1.80 13.45
C TYR A 406 -1.91 2.47 13.69
N GLU A 407 -0.95 1.73 14.24
CA GLU A 407 0.37 2.24 14.53
C GLU A 407 1.34 1.94 13.38
N SER A 408 2.18 2.92 13.06
CA SER A 408 3.38 2.66 12.27
C SER A 408 4.24 1.66 13.05
N PRO A 409 4.69 0.52 12.47
CA PRO A 409 5.51 -0.45 13.18
C PRO A 409 6.79 0.15 13.81
N GLU A 410 7.28 -0.42 14.90
CA GLU A 410 8.58 0.01 15.45
C GLU A 410 9.73 -0.34 14.48
N PRO A 411 10.72 0.54 14.30
CA PRO A 411 11.96 0.22 13.58
C PRO A 411 12.71 -0.97 14.17
N SER A 412 13.28 -1.83 13.33
CA SER A 412 14.02 -3.02 13.78
C SER A 412 15.54 -2.85 13.73
N SER A 413 16.24 -3.64 14.54
CA SER A 413 17.70 -3.72 14.54
C SER A 413 18.28 -4.50 13.35
N TYR A 414 17.45 -4.99 12.43
CA TYR A 414 17.84 -5.62 11.18
C TYR A 414 17.41 -4.77 9.98
N ILE A 415 18.02 -5.00 8.83
CA ILE A 415 17.70 -4.38 7.54
C ILE A 415 16.72 -5.28 6.77
N GLY A 416 15.68 -4.70 6.18
CA GLY A 416 14.64 -5.41 5.44
C GLY A 416 13.31 -5.53 6.20
N ALA A 417 12.30 -6.05 5.49
CA ALA A 417 10.92 -6.23 5.97
C ALA A 417 10.70 -7.48 6.82
N TYR A 418 11.61 -8.44 6.76
CA TYR A 418 11.48 -9.71 7.46
C TYR A 418 12.77 -9.98 8.22
N GLY A 419 12.66 -10.13 9.53
CA GLY A 419 13.77 -10.49 10.41
C GLY A 419 14.14 -11.97 10.31
N GLN A 420 14.77 -12.50 11.37
CA GLN A 420 15.01 -13.94 11.49
C GLN A 420 13.73 -14.75 11.63
#